data_AF-A0A9D2TXN3-F1
#
_entry.id   AF-A0A9D2TXN3-F1
#
_cell.length_a   1.000
_cell.length_b   1.000
_cell.length_c   1.000
_cell.angle_alpha   90.00
_cell.angle_beta   90.00
_cell.angle_gamma   90.00
#
_symmetry.space_group_name_H-M   'P 1'
#
loop_
_entity.id
_entity.type
_entity.pdbx_description
1 polymer ?
#
loop_
_entity_poly.entity_id
_entity_poly.type
_entity_poly.pdbx_seq_one_letter_code
_entity_poly.pdbx_strand_id
1 'polypeptide(L)'
;MLEIGSLIDGKYKILNKIGQGGMSIVYLAMNERANKQWAIKEVRKDGMQNYEVIKQGLIAETELLKKLNHPNLPSIIDVIDGEGTFLIVMDYIEGRHLESIVKEYGAQRQEDVVEWAKQLCDVLSYLHSRKPSIIYRDMKPSNVMLRPDGKVMLIDFGTAREFKENSTTDTTYLGTRGYAAPEQYGGRGQTDARTDIYCLGATLYHLLTGHNPSQPPYEMYPIRYWELGLSSGLEEIILKCTQKNPDDRYQNCGELLYALEHYKELDIEYKKKQVLKWRVFLCSAALTLLAGAGAAGFKTAENTVTASTYETYVKEADNLASTDPRQCIQYYKDAIALNPSEGLAYEKLLDFFLWENNENSGGKEGRTMEDQQITCVFSDEEEQEIRKVLGTEENRNRSNEEYLKTNEKDYEKFAYDLGIAYYFSYNGTGNKGAARKWLEIASKAEPAEQLNEVSINRAANLYHIAEYYDSLGMRNQAGDSKVSYADYWRDLQKTAEDDTASGNSVNMLLAYKEMISQIAGNAADFKSSGITRQQMEKELDNAAEAVSNMEIVTGSANAEYERELKEELIKNLETVRTIVNSAFNTENLAADKQGR
;
A
#
# COMPACT_ATOMS: atom_id res chain seq x y z
N MET A 1 4.75 9.93 81.32
CA MET A 1 4.07 10.80 80.34
C MET A 1 4.93 12.03 80.27
N LEU A 2 5.38 12.40 79.07
CA LEU A 2 6.24 13.57 78.92
C LEU A 2 5.48 14.86 79.27
N GLU A 3 6.12 15.75 80.02
CA GLU A 3 5.53 17.02 80.40
C GLU A 3 5.67 18.05 79.28
N ILE A 4 4.62 18.84 79.05
CA ILE A 4 4.68 19.96 78.11
C ILE A 4 5.72 20.97 78.60
N GLY A 5 6.61 21.38 77.70
CA GLY A 5 7.74 22.26 77.99
C GLY A 5 9.03 21.52 78.38
N SER A 6 8.99 20.21 78.63
CA SER A 6 10.19 19.41 78.92
C SER A 6 11.11 19.30 77.70
N LEU A 7 12.42 19.24 77.95
CA LEU A 7 13.46 19.11 76.93
C LEU A 7 14.02 17.68 76.94
N ILE A 8 13.83 16.95 75.84
CA ILE A 8 14.28 15.58 75.65
C ILE A 8 15.58 15.56 74.84
N ASP A 9 16.54 14.74 75.30
CA ASP A 9 17.87 14.56 74.69
C ASP A 9 18.62 15.89 74.42
N GLY A 10 18.34 16.90 75.25
CA GLY A 10 18.94 18.24 75.17
C GLY A 10 18.64 19.03 73.88
N LYS A 11 17.65 18.61 73.08
CA LYS A 11 17.34 19.25 71.79
C LYS A 11 15.85 19.31 71.42
N TYR A 12 15.01 18.41 71.93
CA TYR A 12 13.59 18.34 71.55
C TYR A 12 12.68 18.85 72.68
N LYS A 13 12.10 20.03 72.49
CA LYS A 13 11.15 20.60 73.44
C LYS A 13 9.73 20.15 73.14
N ILE A 14 9.07 19.50 74.10
CA ILE A 14 7.69 19.04 73.96
C ILE A 14 6.74 20.24 73.95
N LEU A 15 5.97 20.42 72.87
CA LEU A 15 5.04 21.52 72.71
C LEU A 15 3.62 21.14 73.10
N ASN A 16 3.10 20.04 72.54
CA ASN A 16 1.73 19.61 72.74
C ASN A 16 1.62 18.09 72.57
N LYS A 17 0.59 17.50 73.18
CA LYS A 17 0.15 16.14 72.86
C LYS A 17 -0.79 16.20 71.64
N ILE A 18 -0.44 15.48 70.58
CA ILE A 18 -1.19 15.51 69.30
C ILE A 18 -1.95 14.21 69.01
N GLY A 19 -1.65 13.13 69.72
CA GLY A 19 -2.39 11.87 69.59
C GLY A 19 -2.16 10.94 70.77
N GLN A 20 -3.14 10.08 71.04
CA GLN A 20 -3.01 8.95 71.96
C GLN A 20 -3.75 7.77 71.37
N GLY A 21 -3.04 6.66 71.15
CA GLY A 21 -3.59 5.45 70.57
C GLY A 21 -3.00 4.22 71.24
N GLY A 22 -3.88 3.34 71.76
CA GLY A 22 -3.51 2.12 72.44
C GLY A 22 -2.41 2.34 73.51
N MET A 23 -1.22 1.82 73.21
CA MET A 23 -0.04 1.77 74.09
C MET A 23 0.95 2.92 73.87
N SER A 24 0.65 3.88 72.99
CA SER A 24 1.55 4.96 72.58
C SER A 24 0.91 6.35 72.64
N ILE A 25 1.72 7.36 72.97
CA ILE A 25 1.32 8.77 72.95
C ILE A 25 2.22 9.51 71.96
N VAL A 26 1.64 10.33 71.10
CA VAL A 26 2.38 11.13 70.13
C VAL A 26 2.33 12.60 70.53
N TYR A 27 3.51 13.22 70.61
CA TYR A 27 3.69 14.63 70.96
C TYR A 27 4.27 15.41 69.77
N LEU A 28 3.84 16.64 69.61
CA LEU A 28 4.53 17.64 68.80
C LEU A 28 5.69 18.20 69.61
N ALA A 29 6.89 18.18 69.03
CA ALA A 29 8.09 18.74 69.63
C ALA A 29 8.78 19.71 68.66
N MET A 30 9.49 20.70 69.20
CA MET A 30 10.37 21.57 68.44
C MET A 30 11.82 21.15 68.68
N ASN A 31 12.59 20.91 67.62
CA ASN A 31 14.04 20.85 67.76
C ASN A 31 14.57 22.28 67.86
N GLU A 32 15.05 22.69 69.02
CA GLU A 32 15.45 24.09 69.27
C GLU A 32 16.70 24.51 68.47
N ARG A 33 17.53 23.54 68.05
CA ARG A 33 18.74 23.83 67.25
C ARG A 33 18.42 24.00 65.77
N ALA A 34 17.56 23.14 65.23
CA ALA A 34 17.18 23.14 63.82
C ALA A 34 15.97 24.04 63.51
N ASN A 35 15.26 24.51 64.55
CA ASN A 35 14.00 25.24 64.46
C ASN A 35 12.96 24.53 63.56
N LYS A 36 12.89 23.19 63.68
CA LYS A 36 11.97 22.32 62.92
C LYS A 36 11.08 21.53 63.87
N GLN A 37 9.80 21.40 63.53
CA GLN A 37 8.84 20.58 64.24
C GLN A 37 8.99 19.09 63.93
N TRP A 38 8.82 18.26 64.96
CA TRP A 38 8.93 16.80 64.91
C TRP A 38 7.79 16.16 65.69
N ALA A 39 7.43 14.94 65.33
CA ALA A 39 6.54 14.09 66.11
C ALA A 39 7.37 13.12 66.96
N ILE A 40 7.07 13.03 68.26
CA ILE A 40 7.70 12.09 69.19
C ILE A 40 6.66 11.09 69.67
N LYS A 41 6.83 9.82 69.28
CA LYS A 41 5.99 8.71 69.75
C LYS A 41 6.63 8.09 71.00
N GLU A 42 5.97 8.25 72.14
CA GLU A 42 6.34 7.66 73.44
C GLU A 42 5.64 6.32 73.64
N VAL A 43 6.42 5.29 73.98
CA VAL A 43 5.94 3.97 74.41
C VAL A 43 6.50 3.68 75.81
N ARG A 44 5.63 3.33 76.76
CA ARG A 44 5.99 3.19 78.18
C ARG A 44 5.98 1.74 78.64
N LYS A 45 6.83 1.43 79.63
CA LYS A 45 6.90 0.10 80.28
C LYS A 45 5.80 -0.15 81.31
N ASP A 46 5.29 0.90 81.96
CA ASP A 46 4.38 0.77 83.10
C ASP A 46 3.03 0.13 82.71
N GLY A 47 2.70 -0.99 83.38
CA GLY A 47 1.42 -1.69 83.23
C GLY A 47 1.35 -2.72 82.09
N MET A 48 2.46 -3.03 81.41
CA MET A 48 2.45 -3.94 80.26
C MET A 48 3.00 -5.35 80.58
N GLN A 49 2.17 -6.39 80.40
CA GLN A 49 2.67 -7.75 80.18
C GLN A 49 3.30 -7.81 78.77
N ASN A 50 4.47 -8.45 78.62
CA ASN A 50 5.20 -8.59 77.35
C ASN A 50 5.76 -7.29 76.73
N TYR A 51 6.12 -6.29 77.54
CA TYR A 51 6.79 -5.06 77.08
C TYR A 51 7.98 -5.33 76.14
N GLU A 52 8.77 -6.36 76.41
CA GLU A 52 9.94 -6.70 75.60
C GLU A 52 9.57 -7.10 74.16
N VAL A 53 8.45 -7.81 73.97
CA VAL A 53 7.95 -8.21 72.64
C VAL A 53 7.45 -6.99 71.87
N ILE A 54 6.76 -6.07 72.55
CA ILE A 54 6.28 -4.82 71.96
C ILE A 54 7.45 -3.91 71.57
N LYS A 55 8.44 -3.78 72.45
CA LYS A 55 9.68 -3.02 72.19
C LYS A 55 10.42 -3.59 70.98
N GLN A 56 10.58 -4.91 70.89
CA GLN A 56 11.19 -5.55 69.72
C GLN A 56 10.41 -5.28 68.42
N GLY A 57 9.08 -5.30 68.46
CA GLY A 57 8.24 -4.95 67.31
C GLY A 57 8.43 -3.50 66.84
N LEU A 58 8.49 -2.55 67.77
CA LEU A 58 8.74 -1.13 67.49
C LEU A 58 10.15 -0.87 66.96
N ILE A 59 11.16 -1.57 67.50
CA ILE A 59 12.53 -1.49 66.97
C ILE A 59 12.54 -2.00 65.53
N ALA A 60 11.89 -3.13 65.25
CA ALA A 60 11.80 -3.67 63.89
C ALA A 60 11.08 -2.71 62.92
N GLU A 61 9.95 -2.12 63.33
CA GLU A 61 9.23 -1.08 62.57
C GLU A 61 10.13 0.12 62.27
N THR A 62 10.86 0.58 63.29
CA THR A 62 11.73 1.75 63.18
C THR A 62 12.92 1.50 62.26
N GLU A 63 13.58 0.34 62.39
CA GLU A 63 14.70 -0.05 61.54
C GLU A 63 14.25 -0.29 60.09
N LEU A 64 13.00 -0.71 59.87
CA LEU A 64 12.40 -0.78 58.54
C LEU A 64 12.24 0.62 57.96
N LEU A 65 11.56 1.53 58.68
CA LEU A 65 11.28 2.89 58.24
C LEU A 65 12.55 3.72 57.96
N LYS A 66 13.61 3.56 58.76
CA LYS A 66 14.91 4.23 58.54
C LYS A 66 15.55 3.89 57.18
N LYS A 67 15.24 2.72 56.61
CA LYS A 67 15.76 2.28 55.30
C LYS A 67 14.93 2.80 54.13
N LEU A 68 13.82 3.47 54.40
CA LEU A 68 12.87 3.93 53.39
C LEU A 68 13.05 5.43 53.14
N ASN A 69 12.99 5.81 51.86
CA ASN A 69 13.03 7.20 51.43
C ASN A 69 12.02 7.39 50.31
N HIS A 70 10.88 8.00 50.62
CA HIS A 70 9.80 8.25 49.68
C HIS A 70 9.06 9.53 50.09
N PRO A 71 8.66 10.41 49.15
CA PRO A 71 8.01 11.69 49.48
C PRO A 71 6.69 11.56 50.26
N ASN A 72 6.01 10.42 50.12
CA ASN A 72 4.74 10.11 50.80
C ASN A 72 4.93 9.16 52.01
N LEU A 73 6.15 9.05 52.56
CA LEU A 73 6.47 8.34 53.79
C LEU A 73 7.14 9.26 54.82
N PRO A 74 6.86 9.13 56.13
CA PRO A 74 7.57 9.87 57.14
C PRO A 74 9.01 9.36 57.30
N SER A 75 9.96 10.27 57.53
CA SER A 75 11.32 9.89 57.89
C SER A 75 11.47 9.79 59.40
N ILE A 76 12.19 8.75 59.85
CA ILE A 76 12.64 8.64 61.25
C ILE A 76 14.02 9.27 61.37
N ILE A 77 14.17 10.16 62.35
CA ILE A 77 15.43 10.86 62.61
C ILE A 77 16.18 10.26 63.78
N ASP A 78 15.46 9.90 64.84
CA ASP A 78 16.10 9.52 66.08
C ASP A 78 15.29 8.49 66.85
N VAL A 79 16.00 7.70 67.65
CA VAL A 79 15.40 6.71 68.55
C VAL A 79 16.10 6.85 69.89
N ILE A 80 15.34 7.20 70.92
CA ILE A 80 15.86 7.46 72.25
C ILE A 80 15.30 6.37 73.18
N ASP A 81 16.20 5.52 73.68
CA ASP A 81 15.88 4.47 74.65
C ASP A 81 16.29 4.94 76.04
N GLY A 82 15.31 5.26 76.88
CA GLY A 82 15.51 5.69 78.26
C GLY A 82 15.08 4.62 79.27
N GLU A 83 15.28 4.88 80.57
CA GLU A 83 14.86 3.95 81.63
C GLU A 83 13.32 3.83 81.70
N GLY A 84 12.78 2.82 81.01
CA GLY A 84 11.35 2.50 81.02
C GLY A 84 10.49 3.22 79.98
N THR A 85 11.11 4.00 79.08
CA THR A 85 10.41 4.70 77.98
C THR A 85 11.20 4.60 76.68
N PHE A 86 10.51 4.26 75.60
CA PHE A 86 11.06 4.21 74.25
C PHE A 86 10.44 5.34 73.43
N LEU A 87 11.28 6.22 72.86
CA LEU A 87 10.84 7.38 72.08
C LEU A 87 11.32 7.27 70.64
N ILE A 88 10.41 7.49 69.69
CA ILE A 88 10.73 7.56 68.26
C ILE A 88 10.48 8.98 67.78
N VAL A 89 11.51 9.63 67.23
CA VAL A 89 11.44 10.96 66.65
C VAL A 89 11.31 10.85 65.13
N MET A 90 10.21 11.35 64.60
CA MET A 90 9.87 11.27 63.17
C MET A 90 9.32 12.60 62.66
N ASP A 91 9.26 12.77 61.34
CA ASP A 91 8.66 13.96 60.73
C ASP A 91 7.27 14.25 61.30
N TYR A 92 7.02 15.51 61.65
CA TYR A 92 5.67 15.97 61.97
C TYR A 92 4.89 16.17 60.67
N ILE A 93 3.75 15.47 60.56
CA ILE A 93 2.89 15.54 59.39
C ILE A 93 1.71 16.44 59.74
N GLU A 94 1.69 17.64 59.19
CA GLU A 94 0.52 18.50 59.24
C GLU A 94 -0.56 17.95 58.31
N GLY A 95 -1.71 17.57 58.86
CA GLY A 95 -2.80 16.99 58.08
C GLY A 95 -3.86 16.30 58.94
N ARG A 96 -4.83 15.66 58.27
CA ARG A 96 -5.91 14.92 58.90
C ARG A 96 -5.94 13.49 58.37
N HIS A 97 -6.27 12.51 59.21
CA HIS A 97 -6.50 11.14 58.75
C HIS A 97 -7.69 11.09 57.78
N LEU A 98 -7.57 10.32 56.70
CA LEU A 98 -8.69 10.11 55.77
C LEU A 98 -9.91 9.50 56.48
N GLU A 99 -9.71 8.68 57.52
CA GLU A 99 -10.80 8.17 58.37
C GLU A 99 -11.59 9.31 59.04
N SER A 100 -10.91 10.33 59.53
CA SER A 100 -11.58 11.48 60.16
C SER A 100 -12.33 12.32 59.14
N ILE A 101 -11.81 12.41 57.92
CA ILE A 101 -12.42 13.15 56.81
C ILE A 101 -13.70 12.44 56.35
N VAL A 102 -13.65 11.13 56.09
CA VAL A 102 -14.84 10.36 55.67
C VAL A 102 -15.90 10.31 56.77
N LYS A 103 -15.49 10.28 58.05
CA LYS A 103 -16.43 10.33 59.18
C LYS A 103 -17.15 11.67 59.32
N GLU A 104 -16.48 12.78 59.00
CA GLU A 104 -17.05 14.13 59.12
C GLU A 104 -17.87 14.53 57.88
N TYR A 105 -17.34 14.25 56.69
CA TYR A 105 -17.91 14.74 55.43
C TYR A 105 -18.62 13.65 54.60
N GLY A 106 -18.58 12.39 55.04
CA GLY A 106 -19.16 11.25 54.29
C GLY A 106 -18.29 10.83 53.11
N ALA A 107 -18.92 10.31 52.06
CA ALA A 107 -18.26 9.92 50.81
C ALA A 107 -17.47 11.08 50.20
N GLN A 108 -16.27 10.79 49.70
CA GLN A 108 -15.36 11.75 49.08
C GLN A 108 -15.53 11.76 47.56
N ARG A 109 -15.20 12.89 46.92
CA ARG A 109 -15.29 12.99 45.45
C ARG A 109 -14.35 11.98 44.79
N GLN A 110 -14.84 11.28 43.77
CA GLN A 110 -14.07 10.21 43.14
C GLN A 110 -12.76 10.70 42.52
N GLU A 111 -12.72 11.94 42.01
CA GLU A 111 -11.51 12.51 41.45
C GLU A 111 -10.41 12.66 42.52
N ASP A 112 -10.77 13.13 43.72
CA ASP A 112 -9.83 13.25 44.84
C ASP A 112 -9.36 11.86 45.29
N VAL A 113 -10.29 10.91 45.41
CA VAL A 113 -9.97 9.52 45.81
C VAL A 113 -9.04 8.84 44.81
N VAL A 114 -9.23 9.07 43.51
CA VAL A 114 -8.34 8.55 42.46
C VAL A 114 -6.94 9.16 42.58
N GLU A 115 -6.81 10.47 42.80
CA GLU A 115 -5.49 11.10 42.98
C GLU A 115 -4.78 10.61 44.25
N TRP A 116 -5.52 10.36 45.33
CA TRP A 116 -4.96 9.71 46.53
C TRP A 116 -4.56 8.27 46.25
N ALA A 117 -5.37 7.52 45.51
CA ALA A 117 -5.08 6.13 45.14
C ALA A 117 -3.78 6.03 44.33
N LYS A 118 -3.57 6.92 43.35
CA LYS A 118 -2.35 6.98 42.54
C LYS A 118 -1.10 7.19 43.41
N GLN A 119 -1.15 8.13 44.34
CA GLN A 119 -0.05 8.37 45.29
C GLN A 119 0.20 7.16 46.18
N LEU A 120 -0.85 6.46 46.64
CA LEU A 120 -0.70 5.24 47.44
C LEU A 120 -0.14 4.08 46.61
N CYS A 121 -0.53 3.93 45.34
CA CYS A 121 0.07 2.96 44.42
C CYS A 121 1.56 3.22 44.21
N ASP A 122 1.98 4.47 44.12
CA ASP A 122 3.40 4.86 44.04
C ASP A 122 4.17 4.42 45.30
N VAL A 123 3.63 4.71 46.49
CA VAL A 123 4.22 4.24 47.77
C VAL A 123 4.32 2.73 47.83
N LEU A 124 3.24 2.01 47.53
CA LEU A 124 3.21 0.55 47.58
C LEU A 124 4.16 -0.06 46.55
N SER A 125 4.23 0.49 45.33
CA SER A 125 5.22 0.09 44.32
C SER A 125 6.65 0.26 44.83
N TYR A 126 6.94 1.39 45.50
CA TYR A 126 8.24 1.63 46.11
C TYR A 126 8.57 0.57 47.17
N LEU A 127 7.64 0.24 48.07
CA LEU A 127 7.81 -0.80 49.09
C LEU A 127 8.02 -2.18 48.47
N HIS A 128 7.20 -2.54 47.49
CA HIS A 128 7.24 -3.84 46.81
C HIS A 128 8.54 -4.03 46.02
N SER A 129 9.16 -2.95 45.54
CA SER A 129 10.43 -2.97 44.80
C SER A 129 11.68 -3.11 45.69
N ARG A 130 11.55 -3.04 47.02
CA ARG A 130 12.69 -3.22 47.93
C ARG A 130 13.22 -4.66 47.86
N LYS A 131 14.46 -4.87 48.29
CA LYS A 131 15.09 -6.20 48.36
C LYS A 131 15.57 -6.47 49.79
N PRO A 132 14.92 -7.37 50.55
CA PRO A 132 13.68 -8.08 50.21
C PRO A 132 12.47 -7.14 50.06
N SER A 133 11.43 -7.60 49.35
CA SER A 133 10.20 -6.85 49.13
C SER A 133 9.49 -6.57 50.46
N ILE A 134 8.90 -5.39 50.64
CA ILE A 134 8.20 -5.03 51.88
C ILE A 134 6.70 -5.02 51.62
N ILE A 135 5.94 -5.84 52.34
CA ILE A 135 4.47 -5.89 52.26
C ILE A 135 3.87 -5.13 53.45
N TYR A 136 2.98 -4.18 53.19
CA TYR A 136 2.47 -3.23 54.18
C TYR A 136 1.37 -3.81 55.08
N ARG A 137 0.38 -4.50 54.50
CA ARG A 137 -0.65 -5.37 55.11
C ARG A 137 -1.73 -4.71 55.96
N ASP A 138 -1.73 -3.38 56.12
CA ASP A 138 -2.79 -2.69 56.89
C ASP A 138 -3.22 -1.37 56.23
N MET A 139 -3.38 -1.38 54.90
CA MET A 139 -3.90 -0.21 54.17
C MET A 139 -5.37 0.05 54.56
N LYS A 140 -5.62 1.22 55.14
CA LYS A 140 -6.92 1.70 55.61
C LYS A 140 -6.92 3.22 55.78
N PRO A 141 -8.09 3.90 55.80
CA PRO A 141 -8.15 5.36 55.91
C PRO A 141 -7.51 5.95 57.17
N SER A 142 -7.41 5.21 58.28
CA SER A 142 -6.76 5.70 59.51
C SER A 142 -5.23 5.74 59.41
N ASN A 143 -4.64 4.99 58.47
CA ASN A 143 -3.19 4.97 58.25
C ASN A 143 -2.75 5.93 57.13
N VAL A 144 -3.65 6.77 56.61
CA VAL A 144 -3.35 7.74 55.55
C VAL A 144 -3.70 9.14 56.03
N MET A 145 -2.71 10.03 56.04
CA MET A 145 -2.89 11.45 56.37
C MET A 145 -2.99 12.29 55.10
N LEU A 146 -4.05 13.08 54.97
CA LEU A 146 -4.20 14.11 53.95
C LEU A 146 -3.59 15.42 54.46
N ARG A 147 -2.60 15.92 53.71
CA ARG A 147 -1.91 17.18 53.98
C ARG A 147 -2.66 18.36 53.35
N PRO A 148 -2.46 19.60 53.84
CA PRO A 148 -3.10 20.80 53.28
C PRO A 148 -2.80 21.05 51.79
N ASP A 149 -1.68 20.52 51.27
CA ASP A 149 -1.30 20.61 49.86
C ASP A 149 -2.00 19.56 48.96
N GLY A 150 -2.93 18.78 49.52
CA GLY A 150 -3.69 17.75 48.81
C GLY A 150 -2.94 16.43 48.64
N LYS A 151 -1.70 16.31 49.12
CA LYS A 151 -0.93 15.06 49.08
C LYS A 151 -1.25 14.16 50.26
N VAL A 152 -1.13 12.85 50.05
CA VAL A 152 -1.31 11.87 51.12
C VAL A 152 0.04 11.41 51.67
N MET A 153 0.08 11.05 52.95
CA MET A 153 1.23 10.40 53.58
C MET A 153 0.78 9.10 54.23
N LEU A 154 1.44 8.01 53.88
CA LEU A 154 1.20 6.70 54.50
C LEU A 154 1.99 6.63 55.80
N ILE A 155 1.28 6.33 56.89
CA ILE A 155 1.83 6.27 58.25
C ILE A 155 1.57 4.90 58.87
N ASP A 156 2.23 4.61 60.00
CA ASP A 156 2.08 3.39 60.80
C ASP A 156 2.49 2.10 60.06
N PHE A 157 3.67 1.57 60.41
CA PHE A 157 4.27 0.39 59.78
C PHE A 157 4.27 -0.83 60.71
N GLY A 158 3.50 -0.79 61.81
CA GLY A 158 3.54 -1.82 62.86
C GLY A 158 3.18 -3.24 62.38
N THR A 159 2.53 -3.38 61.22
CA THR A 159 2.19 -4.65 60.59
C THR A 159 3.02 -4.98 59.35
N ALA A 160 3.88 -4.07 58.88
CA ALA A 160 4.68 -4.25 57.67
C ALA A 160 5.79 -5.28 57.89
N ARG A 161 6.12 -6.06 56.86
CA ARG A 161 7.20 -7.07 56.91
C ARG A 161 7.91 -7.24 55.59
N GLU A 162 9.17 -7.68 55.68
CA GLU A 162 9.91 -8.22 54.55
C GLU A 162 9.31 -9.57 54.11
N PHE A 163 9.07 -9.72 52.82
CA PHE A 163 8.58 -10.95 52.18
C PHE A 163 9.62 -12.07 52.30
N LYS A 164 9.16 -13.31 52.52
CA LYS A 164 10.03 -14.48 52.76
C LYS A 164 9.73 -15.61 51.76
N GLU A 165 10.53 -15.75 50.71
CA GLU A 165 10.31 -16.75 49.63
C GLU A 165 10.16 -18.21 50.11
N ASN A 166 10.71 -18.56 51.28
CA ASN A 166 10.72 -19.94 51.82
C ASN A 166 9.62 -20.25 52.85
N SER A 167 8.58 -19.42 52.98
CA SER A 167 7.51 -19.60 53.98
C SER A 167 6.15 -19.83 53.33
N THR A 168 5.54 -20.99 53.57
CA THR A 168 4.26 -21.37 52.94
C THR A 168 3.02 -20.75 53.60
N THR A 169 3.12 -20.25 54.84
CA THR A 169 1.97 -19.68 55.57
C THR A 169 2.42 -18.60 56.56
N ASP A 170 1.60 -17.55 56.71
CA ASP A 170 1.74 -16.59 57.81
C ASP A 170 1.19 -17.20 59.13
N THR A 171 2.01 -17.17 60.19
CA THR A 171 1.72 -17.79 61.50
C THR A 171 0.85 -16.95 62.43
N THR A 172 0.37 -15.78 62.01
CA THR A 172 -0.39 -14.86 62.87
C THR A 172 -1.50 -14.16 62.09
N TYR A 173 -2.70 -14.10 62.66
CA TYR A 173 -3.80 -13.27 62.15
C TYR A 173 -3.40 -11.79 62.24
N LEU A 174 -3.30 -11.10 61.10
CA LEU A 174 -2.81 -9.72 61.04
C LEU A 174 -3.70 -8.88 60.11
N GLY A 175 -4.03 -7.64 60.50
CA GLY A 175 -4.79 -6.70 59.67
C GLY A 175 -6.15 -6.31 60.26
N THR A 176 -6.68 -5.19 59.78
CA THR A 176 -7.95 -4.63 60.26
C THR A 176 -9.14 -5.32 59.61
N ARG A 177 -10.08 -5.86 60.41
CA ARG A 177 -11.31 -6.52 59.93
C ARG A 177 -12.01 -5.66 58.88
N GLY A 178 -12.40 -6.22 57.74
CA GLY A 178 -13.06 -5.50 56.64
C GLY A 178 -12.10 -4.89 55.62
N TYR A 179 -10.84 -4.60 55.98
CA TYR A 179 -9.81 -4.16 55.03
C TYR A 179 -8.78 -5.25 54.71
N ALA A 180 -8.54 -6.14 55.67
CA ALA A 180 -7.57 -7.22 55.51
C ALA A 180 -8.03 -8.23 54.45
N ALA A 181 -7.09 -8.64 53.60
CA ALA A 181 -7.30 -9.62 52.56
C ALA A 181 -7.57 -11.02 53.14
N PRO A 182 -8.30 -11.91 52.43
CA PRO A 182 -8.62 -13.26 52.91
C PRO A 182 -7.41 -14.08 53.38
N GLU A 183 -6.27 -13.95 52.72
CA GLU A 183 -5.02 -14.64 53.07
C GLU A 183 -4.43 -14.21 54.42
N GLN A 184 -4.78 -13.01 54.91
CA GLN A 184 -4.30 -12.50 56.19
C GLN A 184 -4.98 -13.11 57.42
N TYR A 185 -6.12 -13.78 57.25
CA TYR A 185 -6.86 -14.44 58.32
C TYR A 185 -6.32 -15.86 58.64
N GLY A 186 -5.04 -16.13 58.39
CA GLY A 186 -4.35 -17.37 58.74
C GLY A 186 -4.73 -18.60 57.90
N GLY A 187 -3.73 -19.45 57.58
CA GLY A 187 -3.95 -20.76 56.95
C GLY A 187 -4.40 -20.76 55.49
N ARG A 188 -4.36 -19.61 54.80
CA ARG A 188 -4.86 -19.43 53.42
C ARG A 188 -3.80 -18.99 52.41
N GLY A 189 -2.53 -18.97 52.80
CA GLY A 189 -1.40 -18.58 51.94
C GLY A 189 -0.42 -17.65 52.65
N GLN A 190 0.57 -17.17 51.89
CA GLN A 190 1.51 -16.14 52.32
C GLN A 190 1.06 -14.77 51.78
N THR A 191 1.19 -13.73 52.60
CA THR A 191 0.96 -12.34 52.15
C THR A 191 2.02 -11.88 51.15
N ASP A 192 1.57 -11.23 50.08
CA ASP A 192 2.42 -10.69 49.02
C ASP A 192 1.92 -9.30 48.57
N ALA A 193 2.48 -8.74 47.49
CA ALA A 193 2.10 -7.42 46.98
C ALA A 193 0.58 -7.29 46.68
N ARG A 194 -0.09 -8.39 46.33
CA ARG A 194 -1.52 -8.45 45.99
C ARG A 194 -2.41 -8.38 47.22
N THR A 195 -1.84 -8.64 48.41
CA THR A 195 -2.50 -8.35 49.70
C THR A 195 -2.70 -6.86 49.88
N ASP A 196 -1.68 -6.05 49.59
CA ASP A 196 -1.78 -4.58 49.70
C ASP A 196 -2.76 -3.99 48.68
N ILE A 197 -2.83 -4.57 47.48
CA ILE A 197 -3.81 -4.21 46.44
C ILE A 197 -5.25 -4.43 46.93
N TYR A 198 -5.51 -5.54 47.62
CA TYR A 198 -6.83 -5.79 48.22
C TYR A 198 -7.16 -4.72 49.28
N CYS A 199 -6.24 -4.46 50.20
CA CYS A 199 -6.45 -3.49 51.28
C CYS A 199 -6.64 -2.06 50.73
N LEU A 200 -5.93 -1.71 49.64
CA LEU A 200 -6.15 -0.45 48.93
C LEU A 200 -7.56 -0.44 48.30
N GLY A 201 -7.99 -1.49 47.61
CA GLY A 201 -9.35 -1.60 47.08
C GLY A 201 -10.44 -1.39 48.13
N ALA A 202 -10.29 -2.02 49.30
CA ALA A 202 -11.18 -1.83 50.45
C ALA A 202 -11.15 -0.39 51.01
N THR A 203 -9.98 0.25 50.97
CA THR A 203 -9.81 1.66 51.36
C THR A 203 -10.54 2.58 50.40
N LEU A 204 -10.36 2.41 49.09
CA LEU A 204 -11.04 3.18 48.05
C LEU A 204 -12.55 3.02 48.14
N TYR A 205 -13.02 1.79 48.39
CA TYR A 205 -14.42 1.50 48.63
C TYR A 205 -15.00 2.37 49.75
N HIS A 206 -14.36 2.39 50.91
CA HIS A 206 -14.83 3.18 52.05
C HIS A 206 -14.83 4.69 51.73
N LEU A 207 -13.78 5.19 51.08
CA LEU A 207 -13.69 6.62 50.74
C LEU A 207 -14.76 7.05 49.73
N LEU A 208 -15.05 6.24 48.72
CA LEU A 208 -16.05 6.56 47.68
C LEU A 208 -17.49 6.39 48.14
N THR A 209 -17.75 5.45 49.04
CA THR A 209 -19.12 5.12 49.46
C THR A 209 -19.48 5.73 50.81
N GLY A 210 -18.49 6.10 51.63
CA GLY A 210 -18.69 6.45 53.03
C GLY A 210 -19.04 5.26 53.93
N HIS A 211 -19.15 4.04 53.38
CA HIS A 211 -19.51 2.84 54.13
C HIS A 211 -18.26 2.07 54.58
N ASN A 212 -18.13 1.93 55.90
CA ASN A 212 -16.99 1.23 56.49
C ASN A 212 -17.17 -0.30 56.35
N PRO A 213 -16.28 -1.00 55.61
CA PRO A 213 -16.39 -2.45 55.40
C PRO A 213 -16.21 -3.27 56.68
N SER A 214 -15.69 -2.66 57.76
CA SER A 214 -15.60 -3.26 59.09
C SER A 214 -16.93 -3.30 59.85
N GLN A 215 -17.99 -2.67 59.33
CA GLN A 215 -19.30 -2.57 59.97
C GLN A 215 -20.38 -3.33 59.16
N PRO A 216 -21.50 -3.72 59.78
CA PRO A 216 -22.62 -4.34 59.05
C PRO A 216 -23.01 -3.50 57.82
N PRO A 217 -23.23 -4.11 56.65
CA PRO A 217 -23.46 -5.54 56.41
C PRO A 217 -22.21 -6.44 56.31
N TYR A 218 -21.00 -5.91 56.52
CA TYR A 218 -19.69 -6.60 56.34
C TYR A 218 -19.39 -7.09 54.91
N GLU A 219 -20.29 -6.83 53.97
CA GLU A 219 -20.15 -7.12 52.55
C GLU A 219 -19.93 -5.82 51.78
N MET A 220 -19.00 -5.83 50.81
CA MET A 220 -18.80 -4.71 49.90
C MET A 220 -19.74 -4.86 48.70
N TYR A 221 -20.85 -4.13 48.71
CA TYR A 221 -21.68 -3.97 47.52
C TYR A 221 -20.94 -3.17 46.43
N PRO A 222 -21.31 -3.30 45.14
CA PRO A 222 -20.74 -2.45 44.09
C PRO A 222 -20.90 -0.96 44.44
N ILE A 223 -19.90 -0.11 44.16
CA ILE A 223 -19.94 1.30 44.61
C ILE A 223 -21.14 2.07 44.03
N ARG A 224 -21.61 1.70 42.84
CA ARG A 224 -22.77 2.33 42.18
C ARG A 224 -24.11 1.89 42.74
N TYR A 225 -24.11 0.87 43.62
CA TYR A 225 -25.27 0.57 44.46
C TYR A 225 -25.58 1.73 45.42
N TRP A 226 -24.53 2.40 45.92
CA TRP A 226 -24.66 3.53 46.85
C TRP A 226 -24.87 4.87 46.13
N GLU A 227 -24.15 5.10 45.03
CA GLU A 227 -24.25 6.33 44.24
C GLU A 227 -24.11 6.04 42.74
N LEU A 228 -25.20 6.16 41.98
CA LEU A 228 -25.25 5.83 40.55
C LEU A 228 -24.32 6.70 39.69
N GLY A 229 -24.01 7.91 40.16
CA GLY A 229 -23.12 8.87 39.51
C GLY A 229 -21.63 8.50 39.56
N LEU A 230 -21.24 7.50 40.37
CA LEU A 230 -19.87 7.00 40.39
C LEU A 230 -19.53 6.26 39.08
N SER A 231 -18.27 6.34 38.67
CA SER A 231 -17.78 5.67 37.47
C SER A 231 -17.90 4.15 37.58
N SER A 232 -18.46 3.53 36.54
CA SER A 232 -18.46 2.08 36.36
C SER A 232 -17.07 1.49 36.15
N GLY A 233 -16.14 2.28 35.61
CA GLY A 233 -14.74 1.90 35.54
C GLY A 233 -14.08 1.79 36.92
N LEU A 234 -14.36 2.74 37.84
CA LEU A 234 -13.87 2.64 39.23
C LEU A 234 -14.49 1.46 39.97
N GLU A 235 -15.76 1.17 39.72
CA GLU A 235 -16.43 -0.02 40.26
C GLU A 235 -15.72 -1.31 39.81
N GLU A 236 -15.41 -1.44 38.52
CA GLU A 236 -14.67 -2.57 37.97
C GLU A 236 -13.27 -2.72 38.59
N ILE A 237 -12.55 -1.60 38.78
CA ILE A 237 -11.24 -1.57 39.42
C ILE A 237 -11.31 -2.05 40.86
N ILE A 238 -12.25 -1.53 41.66
CA ILE A 238 -12.41 -1.90 43.07
C ILE A 238 -12.81 -3.36 43.18
N LEU A 239 -13.77 -3.82 42.38
CA LEU A 239 -14.18 -5.23 42.34
C LEU A 239 -13.01 -6.16 41.99
N LYS A 240 -12.12 -5.76 41.08
CA LYS A 240 -10.91 -6.52 40.75
C LYS A 240 -9.89 -6.52 41.88
N CYS A 241 -9.67 -5.38 42.55
CA CYS A 241 -8.80 -5.31 43.72
C CYS A 241 -9.28 -6.22 44.87
N THR A 242 -10.59 -6.26 45.11
CA THR A 242 -11.19 -6.98 46.24
C THR A 242 -11.59 -8.42 45.92
N GLN A 243 -11.05 -9.03 44.85
CA GLN A 243 -11.25 -10.44 44.57
C GLN A 243 -10.70 -11.33 45.69
N LYS A 244 -11.41 -12.41 46.01
CA LYS A 244 -10.99 -13.30 47.11
C LYS A 244 -9.67 -14.00 46.80
N ASN A 245 -9.53 -14.49 45.57
CA ASN A 245 -8.32 -15.13 45.08
C ASN A 245 -7.29 -14.06 44.64
N PRO A 246 -6.04 -14.08 45.13
CA PRO A 246 -4.99 -13.14 44.71
C PRO A 246 -4.69 -13.17 43.20
N ASP A 247 -4.84 -14.31 42.54
CA ASP A 247 -4.56 -14.44 41.09
C ASP A 247 -5.57 -13.67 40.23
N ASP A 248 -6.78 -13.41 40.75
CA ASP A 248 -7.83 -12.67 40.04
C ASP A 248 -7.72 -11.14 40.26
N ARG A 249 -6.76 -10.69 41.08
CA ARG A 249 -6.49 -9.26 41.35
C ARG A 249 -5.54 -8.67 40.30
N TYR A 250 -5.27 -7.38 40.39
CA TYR A 250 -4.09 -6.80 39.74
C TYR A 250 -2.82 -7.44 40.31
N GLN A 251 -1.87 -7.78 39.45
CA GLN A 251 -0.70 -8.55 39.89
C GLN A 251 0.40 -7.66 40.49
N ASN A 252 0.35 -6.35 40.23
CA ASN A 252 1.25 -5.36 40.80
C ASN A 252 0.58 -3.98 40.85
N CYS A 253 1.15 -3.08 41.65
CA CYS A 253 0.64 -1.72 41.80
C CYS A 253 0.74 -0.87 40.52
N GLY A 254 1.62 -1.23 39.58
CA GLY A 254 1.72 -0.58 38.27
C GLY A 254 0.49 -0.86 37.37
N GLU A 255 0.01 -2.10 37.34
CA GLU A 255 -1.23 -2.45 36.64
C GLU A 255 -2.45 -1.73 37.23
N LEU A 256 -2.51 -1.65 38.57
CA LEU A 256 -3.57 -0.91 39.25
C LEU A 256 -3.48 0.59 38.95
N LEU A 257 -2.28 1.16 38.99
CA LEU A 257 -2.06 2.57 38.64
C LEU A 257 -2.52 2.88 37.22
N TYR A 258 -2.17 2.04 36.25
CA TYR A 258 -2.62 2.19 34.87
C TYR A 258 -4.15 2.16 34.75
N ALA A 259 -4.80 1.23 35.45
CA ALA A 259 -6.26 1.15 35.47
C ALA A 259 -6.90 2.40 36.10
N LEU A 260 -6.32 2.92 37.20
CA LEU A 260 -6.76 4.17 37.85
C LEU A 260 -6.55 5.41 36.97
N GLU A 261 -5.54 5.45 36.12
CA GLU A 261 -5.34 6.53 35.15
C GLU A 261 -6.36 6.49 34.01
N HIS A 262 -6.79 5.29 33.60
CA HIS A 262 -7.67 5.06 32.46
C HIS A 262 -9.09 4.62 32.86
N TYR A 263 -9.51 4.88 34.11
CA TYR A 263 -10.78 4.37 34.64
C TYR A 263 -12.00 4.81 33.80
N LYS A 264 -11.96 6.01 33.21
CA LYS A 264 -13.04 6.52 32.34
C LYS A 264 -13.18 5.73 31.04
N GLU A 265 -12.12 5.06 30.58
CA GLU A 265 -12.17 4.19 29.40
C GLU A 265 -12.82 2.84 29.71
N LEU A 266 -12.81 2.45 31.00
CA LEU A 266 -13.49 1.26 31.47
C LEU A 266 -15.00 1.47 31.64
N ASP A 267 -15.48 2.73 31.58
CA ASP A 267 -16.89 3.03 31.75
C ASP A 267 -17.77 2.36 30.69
N ILE A 268 -18.92 1.84 31.14
CA ILE A 268 -19.91 1.17 30.29
C ILE A 268 -20.35 2.10 29.15
N GLU A 269 -20.48 3.41 29.40
CA GLU A 269 -20.84 4.38 28.39
C GLU A 269 -19.75 4.56 27.32
N TYR A 270 -18.48 4.58 27.74
CA TYR A 270 -17.34 4.65 26.83
C TYR A 270 -17.24 3.39 25.96
N LYS A 271 -17.31 2.20 26.59
CA LYS A 271 -17.34 0.90 25.90
C LYS A 271 -18.47 0.81 24.88
N LYS A 272 -19.69 1.26 25.21
CA LYS A 272 -20.83 1.29 24.28
C LYS A 272 -20.57 2.19 23.07
N LYS A 273 -20.01 3.38 23.28
CA LYS A 273 -19.64 4.31 22.18
C LYS A 273 -18.61 3.69 21.25
N GLN A 274 -17.61 2.99 21.78
CA GLN A 274 -16.58 2.33 20.98
C GLN A 274 -17.14 1.15 20.16
N VAL A 275 -18.02 0.34 20.75
CA VAL A 275 -18.69 -0.75 20.02
C VAL A 275 -19.53 -0.20 18.86
N LEU A 276 -20.23 0.92 19.06
CA LEU A 276 -20.99 1.56 17.99
C LEU A 276 -20.07 2.05 16.86
N LYS A 277 -18.96 2.73 17.18
CA LYS A 277 -17.96 3.16 16.18
C LYS A 277 -17.43 1.98 15.38
N TRP A 278 -17.09 0.87 16.04
CA TRP A 278 -16.63 -0.35 15.39
C TRP A 278 -17.69 -0.96 14.46
N ARG A 279 -18.95 -1.02 14.89
CA ARG A 279 -20.05 -1.51 14.05
C ARG A 279 -20.23 -0.63 12.80
N VAL A 280 -20.21 0.68 12.96
CA VAL A 280 -20.33 1.63 11.83
C VAL A 280 -19.17 1.45 10.85
N PHE A 281 -17.94 1.32 11.34
CA PHE A 281 -16.77 1.05 10.51
C PHE A 281 -16.93 -0.26 9.72
N LEU A 282 -17.30 -1.36 10.38
CA LEU A 282 -17.49 -2.65 9.71
C LEU A 282 -18.60 -2.60 8.64
N CYS A 283 -19.72 -1.92 8.92
CA CYS A 283 -20.77 -1.72 7.92
C CYS A 283 -20.27 -0.93 6.71
N SER A 284 -19.49 0.14 6.92
CA SER A 284 -18.92 0.93 5.83
C SER A 284 -17.92 0.15 4.98
N ALA A 285 -17.08 -0.68 5.61
CA ALA A 285 -16.13 -1.54 4.91
C ALA A 285 -16.85 -2.60 4.06
N ALA A 286 -17.88 -3.25 4.61
CA ALA A 286 -18.69 -4.22 3.88
C ALA A 286 -19.42 -3.60 2.68
N LEU A 287 -20.00 -2.41 2.85
CA LEU A 287 -20.66 -1.68 1.76
C LEU A 287 -19.68 -1.33 0.64
N THR A 288 -18.45 -0.93 1.00
CA THR A 288 -17.39 -0.61 0.03
C THR A 288 -16.98 -1.85 -0.78
N LEU A 289 -16.83 -3.01 -0.13
CA LEU A 289 -16.53 -4.27 -0.82
C LEU A 289 -17.66 -4.68 -1.77
N LEU A 290 -18.91 -4.55 -1.34
CA LEU A 290 -20.08 -4.85 -2.20
C LEU A 290 -20.13 -3.91 -3.41
N ALA A 291 -19.88 -2.62 -3.22
CA ALA A 291 -19.82 -1.66 -4.32
C ALA A 291 -18.68 -1.97 -5.30
N GLY A 292 -17.50 -2.36 -4.79
CA GLY A 292 -16.37 -2.78 -5.62
C GLY A 292 -16.65 -4.04 -6.44
N ALA A 293 -17.26 -5.05 -5.82
CA ALA A 293 -17.69 -6.26 -6.52
C ALA A 293 -18.76 -5.96 -7.59
N GLY A 294 -19.72 -5.10 -7.27
CA GLY A 294 -20.71 -4.61 -8.23
C GLY A 294 -20.08 -3.90 -9.42
N ALA A 295 -19.15 -2.98 -9.18
CA ALA A 295 -18.44 -2.26 -10.25
C ALA A 295 -17.63 -3.21 -11.15
N ALA A 296 -16.95 -4.20 -10.57
CA ALA A 296 -16.25 -5.23 -11.35
C ALA A 296 -17.22 -6.04 -12.21
N GLY A 297 -18.36 -6.46 -11.65
CA GLY A 297 -19.41 -7.17 -12.39
C GLY A 297 -20.04 -6.35 -13.53
N PHE A 298 -20.24 -5.04 -13.33
CA PHE A 298 -20.71 -4.16 -14.40
C PHE A 298 -19.66 -4.00 -15.50
N LYS A 299 -18.37 -3.89 -15.14
CA LYS A 299 -17.29 -3.76 -16.12
C LYS A 299 -17.13 -5.00 -16.99
N THR A 300 -17.25 -6.20 -16.41
CA THR A 300 -17.21 -7.45 -17.19
C THR A 300 -18.40 -7.57 -18.13
N ALA A 301 -19.61 -7.24 -17.66
CA ALA A 301 -20.80 -7.24 -18.49
C ALA A 301 -20.71 -6.25 -19.67
N GLU A 302 -20.23 -5.03 -19.41
CA GLU A 302 -19.97 -4.02 -20.44
C GLU A 302 -19.00 -4.54 -21.53
N ASN A 303 -17.87 -5.13 -21.11
CA ASN A 303 -16.88 -5.67 -22.04
C ASN A 303 -17.46 -6.79 -22.91
N THR A 304 -18.27 -7.69 -22.34
CA THR A 304 -18.93 -8.77 -23.11
C THR A 304 -19.90 -8.23 -24.15
N VAL A 305 -20.73 -7.25 -23.79
CA VAL A 305 -21.69 -6.63 -24.72
C VAL A 305 -20.96 -5.85 -25.83
N THR A 306 -19.86 -5.18 -25.48
CA THR A 306 -19.02 -4.45 -26.45
C THR A 306 -18.43 -5.42 -27.47
N ALA A 307 -17.84 -6.54 -27.02
CA ALA A 307 -17.26 -7.56 -27.89
C ALA A 307 -18.31 -8.18 -28.84
N SER A 308 -19.48 -8.58 -28.32
CA SER A 308 -20.52 -9.18 -29.16
C SER A 308 -21.09 -8.22 -30.21
N THR A 309 -21.22 -6.94 -29.84
CA THR A 309 -21.74 -5.90 -30.75
C THR A 309 -20.70 -5.57 -31.82
N TYR A 310 -19.41 -5.55 -31.45
CA TYR A 310 -18.30 -5.38 -32.38
C TYR A 310 -18.29 -6.47 -33.45
N GLU A 311 -18.35 -7.75 -33.05
CA GLU A 311 -18.42 -8.89 -33.98
C GLU A 311 -19.65 -8.81 -34.90
N THR A 312 -20.77 -8.31 -34.38
CA THR A 312 -21.99 -8.11 -35.17
C THR A 312 -21.76 -7.06 -36.27
N TYR A 313 -21.14 -5.92 -35.95
CA TYR A 313 -20.84 -4.90 -36.94
C TYR A 313 -19.87 -5.39 -38.04
N VAL A 314 -18.80 -6.10 -37.67
CA VAL A 314 -17.87 -6.67 -38.65
C VAL A 314 -18.59 -7.65 -39.58
N LYS A 315 -19.46 -8.51 -39.03
CA LYS A 315 -20.21 -9.48 -39.82
C LYS A 315 -21.23 -8.84 -40.78
N GLU A 316 -21.94 -7.81 -40.33
CA GLU A 316 -22.87 -7.06 -41.20
C GLU A 316 -22.11 -6.31 -42.30
N ALA A 317 -20.92 -5.78 -42.01
CA ALA A 317 -20.05 -5.18 -43.02
C ALA A 317 -19.64 -6.21 -44.10
N ASP A 318 -19.17 -7.39 -43.70
CA ASP A 318 -18.77 -8.48 -44.63
C ASP A 318 -19.94 -8.91 -45.53
N ASN A 319 -21.18 -8.93 -45.03
CA ASN A 319 -22.37 -9.26 -45.84
C ASN A 319 -22.71 -8.18 -46.88
N LEU A 320 -22.35 -6.92 -46.62
CA LEU A 320 -22.70 -5.76 -47.45
C LEU A 320 -21.61 -5.40 -48.47
N ALA A 321 -20.42 -6.00 -48.37
CA ALA A 321 -19.26 -5.69 -49.23
C ALA A 321 -19.61 -5.66 -50.73
N SER A 322 -20.39 -6.63 -51.22
CA SER A 322 -20.77 -6.71 -52.63
C SER A 322 -22.03 -5.92 -53.02
N THR A 323 -22.86 -5.51 -52.04
CA THR A 323 -24.22 -4.97 -52.30
C THR A 323 -24.38 -3.49 -51.97
N ASP A 324 -23.74 -3.00 -50.90
CA ASP A 324 -23.66 -1.58 -50.55
C ASP A 324 -22.29 -1.23 -49.93
N PRO A 325 -21.31 -0.86 -50.78
CA PRO A 325 -19.97 -0.44 -50.36
C PRO A 325 -19.95 0.70 -49.35
N ARG A 326 -20.89 1.66 -49.44
CA ARG A 326 -20.91 2.81 -48.52
C ARG A 326 -21.35 2.39 -47.13
N GLN A 327 -22.36 1.54 -47.06
CA GLN A 327 -22.86 1.03 -45.78
C GLN A 327 -21.88 0.04 -45.15
N CYS A 328 -21.17 -0.76 -45.94
CA CYS A 328 -20.07 -1.61 -45.50
C CYS A 328 -18.98 -0.80 -44.76
N ILE A 329 -18.47 0.26 -45.38
CA ILE A 329 -17.47 1.15 -44.76
C ILE A 329 -18.00 1.75 -43.44
N GLN A 330 -19.28 2.11 -43.38
CA GLN A 330 -19.87 2.67 -42.16
C GLN A 330 -19.91 1.64 -41.02
N TYR A 331 -20.22 0.37 -41.29
CA TYR A 331 -20.22 -0.66 -40.27
C TYR A 331 -18.82 -0.96 -39.72
N TYR A 332 -17.77 -0.96 -40.56
CA TYR A 332 -16.40 -1.06 -40.05
C TYR A 332 -16.03 0.15 -39.18
N LYS A 333 -16.44 1.36 -39.57
CA LYS A 333 -16.26 2.57 -38.74
C LYS A 333 -16.98 2.47 -37.41
N ASP A 334 -18.22 1.98 -37.40
CA ASP A 334 -19.00 1.81 -36.17
C ASP A 334 -18.36 0.74 -35.25
N ALA A 335 -17.78 -0.33 -35.81
CA ALA A 335 -17.01 -1.32 -35.06
C ALA A 335 -15.76 -0.68 -34.42
N ILE A 336 -14.98 0.10 -35.18
CA ILE A 336 -13.80 0.80 -34.68
C ILE A 336 -14.16 1.86 -33.63
N ALA A 337 -15.26 2.58 -33.85
CA ALA A 337 -15.80 3.52 -32.86
C ALA A 337 -16.25 2.78 -31.59
N LEU A 338 -16.76 1.55 -31.68
CA LEU A 338 -17.17 0.78 -30.50
C LEU A 338 -15.97 0.22 -29.71
N ASN A 339 -14.98 -0.36 -30.38
CA ASN A 339 -13.77 -0.89 -29.76
C ASN A 339 -12.51 -0.59 -30.61
N PRO A 340 -11.87 0.58 -30.42
CA PRO A 340 -10.76 1.03 -31.26
C PRO A 340 -9.45 0.27 -31.02
N SER A 341 -9.37 -0.55 -29.96
CA SER A 341 -8.21 -1.38 -29.63
C SER A 341 -8.18 -2.73 -30.37
N GLU A 342 -9.28 -3.12 -31.03
CA GLU A 342 -9.38 -4.38 -31.77
C GLU A 342 -9.01 -4.17 -33.24
N GLY A 343 -8.07 -4.95 -33.77
CA GLY A 343 -7.51 -4.75 -35.12
C GLY A 343 -8.41 -5.21 -36.26
N LEU A 344 -9.27 -6.20 -36.03
CA LEU A 344 -9.99 -6.90 -37.09
C LEU A 344 -10.77 -5.97 -38.03
N ALA A 345 -11.45 -4.94 -37.52
CA ALA A 345 -12.22 -4.01 -38.33
C ALA A 345 -11.32 -3.07 -39.15
N TYR A 346 -10.12 -2.74 -38.66
CA TYR A 346 -9.14 -1.96 -39.42
C TYR A 346 -8.54 -2.79 -40.57
N GLU A 347 -8.19 -4.05 -40.30
CA GLU A 347 -7.72 -5.00 -41.31
C GLU A 347 -8.78 -5.21 -42.39
N LYS A 348 -10.01 -5.54 -42.00
CA LYS A 348 -11.12 -5.76 -42.93
C LYS A 348 -11.45 -4.52 -43.77
N LEU A 349 -11.41 -3.32 -43.18
CA LEU A 349 -11.62 -2.08 -43.92
C LEU A 349 -10.51 -1.84 -44.96
N LEU A 350 -9.26 -2.14 -44.61
CA LEU A 350 -8.13 -2.00 -45.54
C LEU A 350 -8.21 -3.06 -46.66
N ASP A 351 -8.51 -4.31 -46.32
CA ASP A 351 -8.71 -5.38 -47.31
C ASP A 351 -9.86 -5.06 -48.27
N PHE A 352 -10.95 -4.48 -47.76
CA PHE A 352 -12.07 -4.03 -48.58
C PHE A 352 -11.63 -2.99 -49.62
N PHE A 353 -10.81 -2.01 -49.25
CA PHE A 353 -10.28 -1.02 -50.19
C PHE A 353 -9.32 -1.62 -51.22
N LEU A 354 -8.47 -2.55 -50.81
CA LEU A 354 -7.46 -3.11 -51.70
C LEU A 354 -8.04 -4.12 -52.71
N TRP A 355 -8.98 -4.95 -52.28
CA TRP A 355 -9.39 -6.15 -53.02
C TRP A 355 -10.86 -6.14 -53.42
N GLU A 356 -11.79 -5.91 -52.48
CA GLU A 356 -13.22 -6.13 -52.73
C GLU A 356 -13.91 -4.94 -53.44
N ASN A 357 -13.47 -3.71 -53.20
CA ASN A 357 -13.98 -2.51 -53.87
C ASN A 357 -13.54 -2.42 -55.35
N ASN A 358 -12.45 -3.11 -55.71
CA ASN A 358 -11.91 -3.13 -57.08
C ASN A 358 -12.61 -4.13 -58.02
N GLU A 359 -13.22 -5.20 -57.51
CA GLU A 359 -14.06 -6.10 -58.34
C GLU A 359 -15.36 -5.41 -58.80
N ASN A 360 -15.94 -4.55 -57.98
CA ASN A 360 -17.21 -3.87 -58.27
C ASN A 360 -17.06 -2.58 -59.11
N SER A 361 -15.84 -2.22 -59.52
CA SER A 361 -15.61 -1.17 -60.52
C SER A 361 -15.84 -1.65 -61.97
N GLY A 362 -16.42 -2.84 -62.17
CA GLY A 362 -16.93 -3.35 -63.45
C GLY A 362 -18.24 -2.70 -63.95
N GLY A 363 -18.58 -1.48 -63.49
CA GLY A 363 -19.85 -0.84 -63.76
C GLY A 363 -19.81 0.68 -63.88
N LYS A 364 -19.03 1.23 -64.82
CA LYS A 364 -19.27 2.60 -65.33
C LYS A 364 -19.14 2.63 -66.85
N GLU A 365 -20.29 2.76 -67.51
CA GLU A 365 -20.40 3.11 -68.92
C GLU A 365 -19.49 4.30 -69.26
N GLY A 366 -18.60 4.13 -70.25
CA GLY A 366 -17.88 5.25 -70.88
C GLY A 366 -16.35 5.28 -70.74
N ARG A 367 -15.67 4.20 -70.35
CA ARG A 367 -14.20 4.09 -70.50
C ARG A 367 -13.83 3.16 -71.66
N THR A 368 -12.89 3.60 -72.49
CA THR A 368 -12.36 2.88 -73.66
C THR A 368 -11.62 1.60 -73.24
N MET A 369 -11.60 0.59 -74.12
CA MET A 369 -10.97 -0.73 -73.94
C MET A 369 -9.46 -0.71 -73.59
N GLU A 370 -8.81 0.45 -73.52
CA GLU A 370 -7.40 0.62 -73.10
C GLU A 370 -7.25 0.94 -71.60
N ASP A 371 -8.33 1.19 -70.86
CA ASP A 371 -8.31 1.61 -69.43
C ASP A 371 -8.74 0.51 -68.43
N GLN A 372 -8.91 -0.73 -68.87
CA GLN A 372 -9.12 -1.87 -67.95
C GLN A 372 -7.75 -2.35 -67.43
N GLN A 373 -7.22 -1.63 -66.46
CA GLN A 373 -6.11 -2.09 -65.62
C GLN A 373 -6.71 -2.37 -64.24
N ILE A 374 -6.89 -3.64 -63.88
CA ILE A 374 -7.28 -4.06 -62.54
C ILE A 374 -5.99 -4.05 -61.71
N THR A 375 -5.39 -2.87 -61.56
CA THR A 375 -4.35 -2.67 -60.55
C THR A 375 -5.05 -2.53 -59.20
N CYS A 376 -4.59 -3.24 -58.17
CA CYS A 376 -4.93 -2.91 -56.78
C CYS A 376 -4.50 -1.45 -56.54
N VAL A 377 -5.44 -0.51 -56.65
CA VAL A 377 -5.19 0.93 -56.44
C VAL A 377 -5.75 1.33 -55.09
N PHE A 378 -4.86 1.76 -54.19
CA PHE A 378 -5.25 2.46 -52.98
C PHE A 378 -5.34 3.96 -53.31
N SER A 379 -6.56 4.44 -53.47
CA SER A 379 -6.85 5.80 -53.95
C SER A 379 -6.67 6.88 -52.87
N ASP A 380 -6.55 8.13 -53.30
CA ASP A 380 -6.52 9.29 -52.40
C ASP A 380 -7.79 9.37 -51.53
N GLU A 381 -8.96 8.99 -52.05
CA GLU A 381 -10.20 8.96 -51.29
C GLU A 381 -10.16 7.91 -50.17
N GLU A 382 -9.68 6.70 -50.45
CA GLU A 382 -9.58 5.61 -49.48
C GLU A 382 -8.52 5.90 -48.40
N GLU A 383 -7.42 6.53 -48.81
CA GLU A 383 -6.37 7.00 -47.90
C GLU A 383 -6.91 8.02 -46.89
N GLN A 384 -7.72 8.97 -47.36
CA GLN A 384 -8.37 9.94 -46.48
C GLN A 384 -9.34 9.27 -45.51
N GLU A 385 -10.04 8.21 -45.91
CA GLU A 385 -10.91 7.45 -45.02
C GLU A 385 -10.11 6.70 -43.94
N ILE A 386 -9.00 6.05 -44.29
CA ILE A 386 -8.09 5.43 -43.30
C ILE A 386 -7.53 6.49 -42.33
N ARG A 387 -7.12 7.66 -42.83
CA ARG A 387 -6.66 8.76 -41.96
C ARG A 387 -7.73 9.24 -40.98
N LYS A 388 -8.97 9.38 -41.44
CA LYS A 388 -10.09 9.76 -40.56
C LYS A 388 -10.32 8.71 -39.48
N VAL A 389 -10.30 7.44 -39.85
CA VAL A 389 -10.52 6.31 -38.94
C VAL A 389 -9.42 6.20 -37.89
N LEU A 390 -8.16 6.46 -38.25
CA LEU A 390 -7.03 6.47 -37.31
C LEU A 390 -6.98 7.72 -36.42
N GLY A 391 -7.73 8.77 -36.79
CA GLY A 391 -7.79 10.05 -36.11
C GLY A 391 -8.51 10.03 -34.76
N THR A 392 -8.81 11.22 -34.25
CA THR A 392 -9.52 11.41 -32.98
C THR A 392 -11.00 11.71 -33.25
N GLU A 393 -11.90 10.95 -32.62
CA GLU A 393 -13.33 11.25 -32.64
C GLU A 393 -13.66 12.45 -31.72
N GLU A 394 -14.74 13.19 -32.03
CA GLU A 394 -15.12 14.44 -31.35
C GLU A 394 -15.26 14.32 -29.82
N ASN A 395 -15.48 13.11 -29.29
CA ASN A 395 -15.69 12.83 -27.86
C ASN A 395 -14.56 12.05 -27.19
N ARG A 396 -13.38 11.92 -27.83
CA ARG A 396 -12.24 11.15 -27.29
C ARG A 396 -11.00 12.01 -27.09
N ASN A 397 -10.25 11.69 -26.02
CA ASN A 397 -8.98 12.37 -25.69
C ASN A 397 -7.76 11.73 -26.38
N ARG A 398 -7.93 10.59 -27.04
CA ARG A 398 -6.88 9.82 -27.72
C ARG A 398 -7.35 9.44 -29.12
N SER A 399 -6.41 9.32 -30.06
CA SER A 399 -6.75 8.85 -31.40
C SER A 399 -7.01 7.35 -31.42
N ASN A 400 -7.73 6.89 -32.43
CA ASN A 400 -7.96 5.46 -32.65
C ASN A 400 -6.63 4.71 -32.89
N GLU A 401 -5.63 5.34 -33.54
CA GLU A 401 -4.26 4.80 -33.63
C GLU A 401 -3.62 4.58 -32.24
N GLU A 402 -3.83 5.50 -31.28
CA GLU A 402 -3.30 5.36 -29.92
C GLU A 402 -3.99 4.24 -29.12
N TYR A 403 -5.27 3.96 -29.40
CA TYR A 403 -5.97 2.81 -28.83
C TYR A 403 -5.52 1.50 -29.46
N LEU A 404 -5.38 1.46 -30.79
CA LEU A 404 -4.91 0.27 -31.48
C LEU A 404 -3.50 -0.14 -31.03
N LYS A 405 -2.62 0.83 -30.75
CA LYS A 405 -1.29 0.59 -30.15
C LYS A 405 -1.30 -0.16 -28.82
N THR A 406 -2.42 -0.16 -28.08
CA THR A 406 -2.53 -0.95 -26.84
C THR A 406 -2.65 -2.46 -27.10
N ASN A 407 -2.99 -2.84 -28.33
CA ASN A 407 -2.97 -4.21 -28.83
C ASN A 407 -1.84 -4.34 -29.87
N GLU A 408 -0.63 -4.57 -29.39
CA GLU A 408 0.60 -4.53 -30.19
C GLU A 408 0.53 -5.44 -31.42
N LYS A 409 0.01 -6.67 -31.27
CA LYS A 409 -0.06 -7.67 -32.34
C LYS A 409 -0.92 -7.20 -33.52
N ASP A 410 -2.10 -6.69 -33.21
CA ASP A 410 -3.06 -6.20 -34.20
C ASP A 410 -2.55 -4.92 -34.87
N TYR A 411 -1.94 -4.03 -34.08
CA TYR A 411 -1.36 -2.80 -34.59
C TYR A 411 -0.18 -3.07 -35.54
N GLU A 412 0.70 -4.01 -35.21
CA GLU A 412 1.85 -4.41 -36.02
C GLU A 412 1.42 -5.07 -37.32
N LYS A 413 0.40 -5.96 -37.28
CA LYS A 413 -0.19 -6.55 -38.48
C LYS A 413 -0.83 -5.48 -39.36
N PHE A 414 -1.66 -4.60 -38.80
CA PHE A 414 -2.26 -3.50 -39.55
C PHE A 414 -1.19 -2.56 -40.15
N ALA A 415 -0.12 -2.28 -39.42
CA ALA A 415 1.01 -1.50 -39.92
C ALA A 415 1.73 -2.19 -41.08
N TYR A 416 1.87 -3.51 -41.04
CA TYR A 416 2.40 -4.27 -42.17
C TYR A 416 1.52 -4.11 -43.40
N ASP A 417 0.22 -4.42 -43.30
CA ASP A 417 -0.70 -4.39 -44.44
C ASP A 417 -0.81 -2.99 -45.04
N LEU A 418 -0.96 -1.97 -44.20
CA LEU A 418 -1.04 -0.57 -44.63
C LEU A 418 0.30 -0.10 -45.23
N GLY A 419 1.43 -0.56 -44.69
CA GLY A 419 2.75 -0.31 -45.25
C GLY A 419 2.90 -0.88 -46.67
N ILE A 420 2.46 -2.11 -46.90
CA ILE A 420 2.46 -2.75 -48.22
C ILE A 420 1.52 -2.01 -49.19
N ALA A 421 0.32 -1.63 -48.73
CA ALA A 421 -0.63 -0.85 -49.52
C ALA A 421 -0.05 0.49 -49.98
N TYR A 422 0.57 1.25 -49.07
CA TYR A 422 1.28 2.47 -49.45
C TYR A 422 2.43 2.17 -50.41
N TYR A 423 3.20 1.11 -50.17
CA TYR A 423 4.41 0.84 -50.95
C TYR A 423 4.12 0.50 -52.41
N PHE A 424 3.14 -0.35 -52.68
CA PHE A 424 2.88 -0.89 -54.03
C PHE A 424 1.59 -0.37 -54.68
N SER A 425 0.56 -0.06 -53.91
CA SER A 425 -0.80 0.13 -54.43
C SER A 425 -1.24 1.60 -54.48
N TYR A 426 -0.58 2.51 -53.76
CA TYR A 426 -1.01 3.91 -53.68
C TYR A 426 -1.01 4.61 -55.05
N ASN A 427 -2.19 5.04 -55.51
CA ASN A 427 -2.43 5.64 -56.84
C ASN A 427 -1.79 4.86 -58.01
N GLY A 428 -1.61 3.54 -57.87
CA GLY A 428 -1.03 2.65 -58.88
C GLY A 428 0.49 2.73 -59.06
N THR A 429 1.17 3.69 -58.41
CA THR A 429 2.64 3.84 -58.48
C THR A 429 3.36 3.63 -57.14
N GLY A 430 2.62 3.58 -56.04
CA GLY A 430 3.15 3.50 -54.68
C GLY A 430 3.63 4.85 -54.13
N ASN A 431 3.74 4.92 -52.80
CA ASN A 431 4.27 6.04 -52.02
C ASN A 431 5.16 5.51 -50.88
N LYS A 432 6.44 5.40 -51.19
CA LYS A 432 7.44 4.79 -50.32
C LYS A 432 7.73 5.63 -49.07
N GLY A 433 7.65 6.95 -49.17
CA GLY A 433 7.77 7.85 -48.03
C GLY A 433 6.64 7.65 -47.01
N ALA A 434 5.40 7.45 -47.48
CA ALA A 434 4.26 7.13 -46.62
C ALA A 434 4.34 5.71 -46.03
N ALA A 435 4.81 4.73 -46.81
CA ALA A 435 5.01 3.35 -46.35
C ALA A 435 6.05 3.22 -45.23
N ARG A 436 7.09 4.06 -45.24
CA ARG A 436 8.25 3.99 -44.32
C ARG A 436 7.85 3.90 -42.84
N LYS A 437 6.94 4.78 -42.36
CA LYS A 437 6.48 4.77 -40.95
C LYS A 437 5.91 3.40 -40.58
N TRP A 438 5.06 2.86 -41.44
CA TRP A 438 4.29 1.65 -41.15
C TRP A 438 5.14 0.39 -41.26
N LEU A 439 6.02 0.33 -42.27
CA LEU A 439 6.99 -0.76 -42.41
C LEU A 439 8.03 -0.77 -41.28
N GLU A 440 8.45 0.40 -40.77
CA GLU A 440 9.34 0.48 -39.60
C GLU A 440 8.70 -0.19 -38.38
N ILE A 441 7.41 0.07 -38.14
CA ILE A 441 6.67 -0.53 -37.04
C ILE A 441 6.62 -2.04 -37.20
N ALA A 442 6.18 -2.53 -38.37
CA ALA A 442 6.08 -3.97 -38.64
C ALA A 442 7.44 -4.70 -38.59
N SER A 443 8.53 -4.04 -38.97
CA SER A 443 9.88 -4.63 -38.95
C SER A 443 10.43 -4.91 -37.54
N LYS A 444 9.86 -4.26 -36.52
CA LYS A 444 10.27 -4.39 -35.12
C LYS A 444 9.36 -5.32 -34.31
N ALA A 445 8.35 -5.90 -34.97
CA ALA A 445 7.39 -6.81 -34.35
C ALA A 445 8.06 -8.12 -33.90
N GLU A 446 7.47 -8.77 -32.89
CA GLU A 446 7.81 -10.15 -32.55
C GLU A 446 6.94 -11.13 -33.36
N PRO A 447 7.49 -12.27 -33.82
CA PRO A 447 6.70 -13.25 -34.59
C PRO A 447 5.44 -13.71 -33.83
N ALA A 448 4.28 -13.52 -34.46
CA ALA A 448 2.97 -13.85 -33.93
C ALA A 448 2.13 -14.63 -34.95
N GLU A 449 0.95 -15.11 -34.52
CA GLU A 449 0.02 -15.81 -35.41
C GLU A 449 -0.45 -14.92 -36.57
N GLN A 450 -0.68 -13.64 -36.28
CA GLN A 450 -1.13 -12.63 -37.25
C GLN A 450 -0.02 -12.16 -38.19
N LEU A 451 1.24 -12.10 -37.72
CA LEU A 451 2.38 -11.59 -38.47
C LEU A 451 3.61 -12.50 -38.28
N ASN A 452 3.90 -13.32 -39.30
CA ASN A 452 4.97 -14.30 -39.25
C ASN A 452 6.36 -13.68 -39.52
N GLU A 453 7.41 -14.43 -39.17
CA GLU A 453 8.81 -14.00 -39.33
C GLU A 453 9.16 -13.64 -40.78
N VAL A 454 8.59 -14.34 -41.77
CA VAL A 454 8.80 -14.04 -43.20
C VAL A 454 8.29 -12.64 -43.55
N SER A 455 7.09 -12.29 -43.07
CA SER A 455 6.47 -10.99 -43.30
C SER A 455 7.19 -9.85 -42.56
N ILE A 456 7.68 -10.12 -41.34
CA ILE A 456 8.50 -9.16 -40.57
C ILE A 456 9.82 -8.87 -41.30
N ASN A 457 10.51 -9.92 -41.77
CA ASN A 457 11.74 -9.77 -42.55
C ASN A 457 11.49 -9.03 -43.86
N ARG A 458 10.38 -9.33 -44.53
CA ARG A 458 9.94 -8.60 -45.72
C ARG A 458 9.69 -7.12 -45.43
N ALA A 459 9.02 -6.80 -44.32
CA ALA A 459 8.79 -5.43 -43.88
C ALA A 459 10.11 -4.69 -43.62
N ALA A 460 11.09 -5.35 -42.98
CA ALA A 460 12.42 -4.80 -42.75
C ALA A 460 13.16 -4.51 -44.06
N ASN A 461 13.15 -5.45 -45.01
CA ASN A 461 13.76 -5.26 -46.32
C ASN A 461 13.11 -4.08 -47.06
N LEU A 462 11.77 -4.02 -47.12
CA LEU A 462 11.03 -2.93 -47.78
C LEU A 462 11.20 -1.58 -47.06
N TYR A 463 11.31 -1.57 -45.74
CA TYR A 463 11.62 -0.38 -44.95
C TYR A 463 12.97 0.21 -45.35
N HIS A 464 14.02 -0.63 -45.45
CA HIS A 464 15.34 -0.18 -45.90
C HIS A 464 15.28 0.36 -47.33
N ILE A 465 14.57 -0.34 -48.23
CA ILE A 465 14.37 0.12 -49.61
C ILE A 465 13.69 1.50 -49.61
N ALA A 466 12.61 1.70 -48.84
CA ALA A 466 11.92 2.97 -48.70
C ALA A 466 12.78 4.10 -48.08
N GLU A 467 13.68 3.78 -47.15
CA GLU A 467 14.60 4.76 -46.54
C GLU A 467 15.56 5.35 -47.57
N TYR A 468 16.02 4.54 -48.53
CA TYR A 468 16.87 5.04 -49.60
C TYR A 468 16.12 6.02 -50.50
N TYR A 469 14.82 5.84 -50.76
CA TYR A 469 14.07 6.69 -51.71
C TYR A 469 14.09 8.19 -51.42
N ASP A 470 14.01 8.58 -50.15
CA ASP A 470 14.09 10.00 -49.76
C ASP A 470 15.51 10.58 -49.96
N SER A 471 16.51 9.74 -50.19
CA SER A 471 17.93 10.08 -50.25
C SER A 471 18.63 9.67 -51.56
N LEU A 472 17.97 8.93 -52.46
CA LEU A 472 18.41 8.64 -53.82
C LEU A 472 18.52 9.95 -54.61
N GLY A 473 19.63 10.15 -55.31
CA GLY A 473 19.92 11.39 -56.05
C GLY A 473 20.37 12.59 -55.19
N MET A 474 20.33 12.51 -53.85
CA MET A 474 20.89 13.56 -53.00
C MET A 474 22.41 13.41 -52.90
N ARG A 475 23.13 14.42 -53.39
CA ARG A 475 24.59 14.51 -53.30
C ARG A 475 25.01 15.40 -52.13
N ASN A 476 26.04 15.01 -51.40
CA ASN A 476 26.65 15.87 -50.39
C ASN A 476 27.36 17.07 -51.06
N GLN A 477 27.86 18.04 -50.28
CA GLN A 477 28.57 19.21 -50.82
C GLN A 477 29.84 18.86 -51.63
N ALA A 478 30.35 17.63 -51.50
CA ALA A 478 31.49 17.10 -52.25
C ALA A 478 31.08 16.38 -53.57
N GLY A 479 29.77 16.23 -53.83
CA GLY A 479 29.24 15.58 -55.03
C GLY A 479 29.05 14.07 -54.92
N ASP A 480 29.35 13.47 -53.76
CA ASP A 480 29.14 12.04 -53.51
C ASP A 480 27.67 11.77 -53.18
N SER A 481 27.14 10.66 -53.69
CA SER A 481 25.81 10.18 -53.32
C SER A 481 25.74 9.94 -51.81
N LYS A 482 24.68 10.42 -51.16
CA LYS A 482 24.45 10.24 -49.72
C LYS A 482 24.10 8.79 -49.37
N VAL A 483 23.74 7.98 -50.38
CA VAL A 483 23.44 6.55 -50.32
C VAL A 483 24.30 5.79 -51.32
N SER A 484 24.77 4.61 -50.92
CA SER A 484 25.42 3.64 -51.79
C SER A 484 24.37 2.90 -52.62
N TYR A 485 24.28 3.17 -53.93
CA TYR A 485 23.40 2.39 -54.82
C TYR A 485 23.80 0.90 -54.85
N ALA A 486 24.98 0.53 -54.36
CA ALA A 486 25.38 -0.87 -54.17
C ALA A 486 24.66 -1.54 -52.99
N ASP A 487 24.45 -0.82 -51.88
CA ASP A 487 23.66 -1.34 -50.75
C ASP A 487 22.18 -1.42 -51.13
N TYR A 488 21.67 -0.40 -51.83
CA TYR A 488 20.32 -0.41 -52.41
C TYR A 488 20.09 -1.60 -53.35
N TRP A 489 21.06 -1.87 -54.25
CA TRP A 489 21.02 -3.03 -55.14
C TRP A 489 20.94 -4.35 -54.38
N ARG A 490 21.75 -4.51 -53.33
CA ARG A 490 21.76 -5.73 -52.51
C ARG A 490 20.43 -5.95 -51.82
N ASP A 491 19.80 -4.90 -51.28
CA ASP A 491 18.53 -5.00 -50.58
C ASP A 491 17.37 -5.30 -51.54
N LEU A 492 17.40 -4.75 -52.77
CA LEU A 492 16.47 -5.12 -53.85
C LEU A 492 16.63 -6.59 -54.24
N GLN A 493 17.87 -7.06 -54.43
CA GLN A 493 18.17 -8.45 -54.82
C GLN A 493 17.67 -9.41 -53.73
N LYS A 494 18.02 -9.12 -52.48
CA LYS A 494 17.57 -9.92 -51.33
C LYS A 494 16.05 -9.98 -51.24
N THR A 495 15.35 -8.86 -51.46
CA THR A 495 13.87 -8.84 -51.44
C THR A 495 13.27 -9.72 -52.54
N ALA A 496 13.81 -9.66 -53.76
CA ALA A 496 13.35 -10.50 -54.86
C ALA A 496 13.63 -11.99 -54.61
N GLU A 497 14.80 -12.33 -54.07
CA GLU A 497 15.15 -13.70 -53.68
C GLU A 497 14.24 -14.24 -52.56
N ASP A 498 14.07 -13.46 -51.48
CA ASP A 498 13.23 -13.81 -50.32
C ASP A 498 11.76 -13.98 -50.73
N ASP A 499 11.21 -13.04 -51.51
CA ASP A 499 9.81 -13.09 -51.97
C ASP A 499 9.58 -14.25 -52.97
N THR A 500 10.56 -14.58 -53.81
CA THR A 500 10.50 -15.77 -54.67
C THR A 500 10.52 -17.05 -53.84
N ALA A 501 11.36 -17.12 -52.81
CA ALA A 501 11.47 -18.29 -51.93
C ALA A 501 10.24 -18.47 -51.02
N SER A 502 9.50 -17.40 -50.74
CA SER A 502 8.31 -17.42 -49.88
C SER A 502 7.15 -18.27 -50.44
N GLY A 503 7.13 -18.52 -51.75
CA GLY A 503 6.02 -19.18 -52.45
C GLY A 503 4.77 -18.32 -52.59
N ASN A 504 4.79 -17.05 -52.16
CA ASN A 504 3.69 -16.12 -52.41
C ASN A 504 3.87 -15.45 -53.78
N SER A 505 3.07 -15.91 -54.75
CA SER A 505 3.09 -15.43 -56.12
C SER A 505 2.95 -13.91 -56.26
N VAL A 506 2.06 -13.29 -55.48
CA VAL A 506 1.82 -11.84 -55.53
C VAL A 506 3.04 -11.06 -55.04
N ASN A 507 3.63 -11.48 -53.92
CA ASN A 507 4.82 -10.84 -53.36
C ASN A 507 5.99 -10.93 -54.34
N MET A 508 6.21 -12.10 -54.92
CA MET A 508 7.24 -12.31 -55.94
C MET A 508 7.05 -11.38 -57.15
N LEU A 509 5.84 -11.29 -57.70
CA LEU A 509 5.55 -10.40 -58.83
C LEU A 509 5.80 -8.93 -58.48
N LEU A 510 5.39 -8.49 -57.29
CA LEU A 510 5.62 -7.12 -56.82
C LEU A 510 7.10 -6.80 -56.61
N ALA A 511 7.87 -7.75 -56.06
CA ALA A 511 9.31 -7.60 -55.88
C ALA A 511 10.03 -7.47 -57.22
N TYR A 512 9.68 -8.29 -58.21
CA TYR A 512 10.23 -8.16 -59.56
C TYR A 512 9.75 -6.90 -60.29
N LYS A 513 8.51 -6.45 -60.09
CA LYS A 513 8.03 -5.16 -60.60
C LYS A 513 8.89 -4.02 -60.11
N GLU A 514 9.16 -3.99 -58.80
CA GLU A 514 10.01 -2.99 -58.20
C GLU A 514 11.44 -3.09 -58.73
N MET A 515 12.05 -4.28 -58.73
CA MET A 515 13.41 -4.51 -59.25
C MET A 515 13.56 -4.02 -60.70
N ILE A 516 12.65 -4.41 -61.59
CA ILE A 516 12.67 -4.04 -63.01
C ILE A 516 12.51 -2.53 -63.17
N SER A 517 11.57 -1.92 -62.43
CA SER A 517 11.36 -0.47 -62.43
C SER A 517 12.61 0.28 -61.97
N GLN A 518 13.31 -0.24 -60.95
CA GLN A 518 14.53 0.38 -60.43
C GLN A 518 15.71 0.25 -61.38
N ILE A 519 15.88 -0.90 -62.02
CA ILE A 519 16.88 -1.08 -63.08
C ILE A 519 16.60 -0.10 -64.22
N ALA A 520 15.34 0.04 -64.64
CA ALA A 520 14.95 0.97 -65.70
C ALA A 520 15.27 2.44 -65.36
N GLY A 521 14.96 2.86 -64.14
CA GLY A 521 15.13 4.25 -63.70
C GLY A 521 16.57 4.63 -63.33
N ASN A 522 17.36 3.68 -62.82
CA ASN A 522 18.64 3.97 -62.16
C ASN A 522 19.85 3.20 -62.73
N ALA A 523 19.75 2.61 -63.93
CA ALA A 523 20.84 1.82 -64.55
C ALA A 523 22.20 2.53 -64.54
N ALA A 524 22.23 3.85 -64.81
CA ALA A 524 23.45 4.64 -64.82
C ALA A 524 24.07 4.80 -63.41
N ASP A 525 23.25 5.01 -62.40
CA ASP A 525 23.69 5.17 -61.02
C ASP A 525 24.17 3.84 -60.42
N PHE A 526 23.48 2.73 -60.73
CA PHE A 526 23.96 1.39 -60.39
C PHE A 526 25.30 1.06 -61.05
N LYS A 527 25.49 1.40 -62.34
CA LYS A 527 26.78 1.29 -63.02
C LYS A 527 27.86 2.09 -62.28
N SER A 528 27.57 3.34 -61.90
CA SER A 528 28.52 4.21 -61.20
C SER A 528 28.94 3.67 -59.82
N SER A 529 28.11 2.83 -59.22
CA SER A 529 28.36 2.18 -57.92
C SER A 529 28.99 0.78 -58.04
N GLY A 530 29.41 0.39 -59.25
CA GLY A 530 30.15 -0.86 -59.48
C GLY A 530 29.28 -2.08 -59.84
N ILE A 531 27.97 -1.92 -60.04
CA ILE A 531 27.11 -3.00 -60.53
C ILE A 531 27.34 -3.16 -62.04
N THR A 532 27.74 -4.37 -62.43
CA THR A 532 28.07 -4.68 -63.83
C THR A 532 26.81 -4.94 -64.66
N ARG A 533 26.94 -4.76 -65.98
CA ARG A 533 25.89 -5.12 -66.93
C ARG A 533 25.44 -6.58 -66.77
N GLN A 534 26.37 -7.50 -66.56
CA GLN A 534 26.07 -8.93 -66.37
C GLN A 534 25.23 -9.17 -65.12
N GLN A 535 25.46 -8.43 -64.03
CA GLN A 535 24.65 -8.55 -62.82
C GLN A 535 23.22 -8.05 -63.06
N MET A 536 23.04 -6.93 -63.77
CA MET A 536 21.69 -6.45 -64.12
C MET A 536 20.96 -7.39 -65.07
N GLU A 537 21.64 -7.88 -66.11
CA GLU A 537 21.07 -8.85 -67.05
C GLU A 537 20.68 -10.16 -66.34
N LYS A 538 21.51 -10.64 -65.41
CA LYS A 538 21.20 -11.82 -64.60
C LYS A 538 19.92 -11.66 -63.80
N GLU A 539 19.71 -10.52 -63.12
CA GLU A 539 18.47 -10.31 -62.36
C GLU A 539 17.24 -10.17 -63.26
N LEU A 540 17.38 -9.60 -64.47
CA LEU A 540 16.31 -9.59 -65.46
C LEU A 540 16.00 -11.00 -66.00
N ASP A 541 17.01 -11.87 -66.13
CA ASP A 541 16.85 -13.27 -66.52
C ASP A 541 16.17 -14.08 -65.41
N ASN A 542 16.59 -13.89 -64.14
CA ASN A 542 15.94 -14.48 -62.97
C ASN A 542 14.45 -14.10 -62.93
N ALA A 543 14.14 -12.81 -63.12
CA ALA A 543 12.76 -12.32 -63.17
C ALA A 543 11.98 -12.96 -64.33
N ALA A 544 12.56 -13.04 -65.53
CA ALA A 544 11.93 -13.67 -66.68
C ALA A 544 11.59 -15.15 -66.43
N GLU A 545 12.52 -15.90 -65.83
CA GLU A 545 12.34 -17.31 -65.51
C GLU A 545 11.28 -17.51 -64.43
N ALA A 546 11.38 -16.77 -63.32
CA ALA A 546 10.43 -16.87 -62.20
C ALA A 546 9.00 -16.51 -62.63
N VAL A 547 8.83 -15.40 -63.36
CA VAL A 547 7.52 -14.95 -63.84
C VAL A 547 6.94 -15.92 -64.87
N SER A 548 7.77 -16.47 -65.77
CA SER A 548 7.29 -17.43 -66.79
C SER A 548 6.84 -18.75 -66.19
N ASN A 549 7.63 -19.29 -65.23
CA ASN A 549 7.37 -20.57 -64.57
C ASN A 549 6.25 -20.51 -63.52
N MET A 550 5.81 -19.31 -63.14
CA MET A 550 4.69 -19.13 -62.21
C MET A 550 3.38 -19.66 -62.79
N GLU A 551 2.74 -20.60 -62.08
CA GLU A 551 1.38 -21.06 -62.35
C GLU A 551 0.35 -20.17 -61.63
N ILE A 552 -0.68 -19.73 -62.36
CA ILE A 552 -1.79 -18.96 -61.79
C ILE A 552 -2.90 -19.94 -61.41
N VAL A 553 -3.29 -19.95 -60.14
CA VAL A 553 -4.37 -20.81 -59.65
C VAL A 553 -5.73 -20.23 -60.07
N THR A 554 -6.39 -20.86 -61.04
CA THR A 554 -7.69 -20.40 -61.55
C THR A 554 -8.77 -20.45 -60.47
N GLY A 555 -9.38 -19.31 -60.17
CA GLY A 555 -10.45 -19.17 -59.16
C GLY A 555 -10.00 -18.66 -57.79
N SER A 556 -8.72 -18.30 -57.61
CA SER A 556 -8.29 -17.51 -56.46
C SER A 556 -8.77 -16.05 -56.59
N ALA A 557 -8.96 -15.36 -55.46
CA ALA A 557 -9.35 -13.94 -55.44
C ALA A 557 -8.37 -13.02 -56.19
N ASN A 558 -7.11 -13.44 -56.33
CA ASN A 558 -6.05 -12.64 -56.96
C ASN A 558 -5.70 -13.12 -58.38
N ALA A 559 -6.39 -14.13 -58.92
CA ALA A 559 -5.99 -14.79 -60.16
C ALA A 559 -5.95 -13.86 -61.39
N GLU A 560 -6.81 -12.86 -61.43
CA GLU A 560 -6.84 -11.86 -62.52
C GLU A 560 -5.72 -10.83 -62.36
N TYR A 561 -5.52 -10.32 -61.15
CA TYR A 561 -4.41 -9.42 -60.81
C TYR A 561 -3.03 -10.04 -61.09
N GLU A 562 -2.83 -11.29 -60.68
CA GLU A 562 -1.59 -12.05 -60.96
C GLU A 562 -1.34 -12.19 -62.46
N ARG A 563 -2.39 -12.33 -63.27
CA ARG A 563 -2.29 -12.45 -64.73
C ARG A 563 -1.86 -11.14 -65.37
N GLU A 564 -2.52 -10.04 -65.03
CA GLU A 564 -2.19 -8.73 -65.57
C GLU A 564 -0.75 -8.31 -65.21
N LEU A 565 -0.36 -8.50 -63.95
CA LEU A 565 0.98 -8.13 -63.49
C LEU A 565 2.06 -9.01 -64.15
N LYS A 566 1.79 -10.31 -64.35
CA LYS A 566 2.68 -11.20 -65.11
C LYS A 566 2.87 -10.72 -66.56
N GLU A 567 1.80 -10.34 -67.24
CA GLU A 567 1.87 -9.82 -68.62
C GLU A 567 2.62 -8.48 -68.70
N GLU A 568 2.36 -7.57 -67.76
CA GLU A 568 3.04 -6.27 -67.63
C GLU A 568 4.56 -6.46 -67.48
N LEU A 569 4.99 -7.36 -66.59
CA LEU A 569 6.40 -7.62 -66.33
C LEU A 569 7.11 -8.21 -67.55
N ILE A 570 6.50 -9.20 -68.21
CA ILE A 570 7.08 -9.82 -69.42
C ILE A 570 7.29 -8.77 -70.51
N LYS A 571 6.33 -7.88 -70.72
CA LYS A 571 6.44 -6.78 -71.70
C LYS A 571 7.53 -5.79 -71.34
N ASN A 572 7.68 -5.45 -70.06
CA ASN A 572 8.66 -4.46 -69.60
C ASN A 572 10.10 -4.98 -69.66
N LEU A 573 10.33 -6.28 -69.48
CA LEU A 573 11.67 -6.88 -69.46
C LEU A 573 12.50 -6.57 -70.72
N GLU A 574 11.91 -6.66 -71.92
CA GLU A 574 12.63 -6.35 -73.18
C GLU A 574 13.01 -4.86 -73.28
N THR A 575 12.12 -3.98 -72.79
CA THR A 575 12.35 -2.54 -72.75
C THR A 575 13.50 -2.21 -71.80
N VAL A 576 13.50 -2.79 -70.60
CA VAL A 576 14.53 -2.54 -69.59
C VAL A 576 15.90 -3.10 -70.02
N ARG A 577 15.95 -4.27 -70.67
CA ARG A 577 17.20 -4.78 -71.28
C ARG A 577 17.81 -3.79 -72.27
N THR A 578 16.98 -3.11 -73.06
CA THR A 578 17.43 -2.06 -73.98
C THR A 578 18.00 -0.85 -73.24
N ILE A 579 17.35 -0.43 -72.14
CA ILE A 579 17.82 0.66 -71.28
C ILE A 579 19.18 0.33 -70.66
N VAL A 580 19.34 -0.86 -70.07
CA VAL A 580 20.62 -1.33 -69.52
C VAL A 580 21.70 -1.30 -70.60
N ASN A 581 21.43 -1.84 -71.79
CA ASN A 581 22.38 -1.80 -72.89
C ASN A 581 22.80 -0.37 -73.27
N SER A 582 21.86 0.57 -73.30
CA SER A 582 22.15 1.98 -73.60
C SER A 582 23.01 2.67 -72.53
N ALA A 583 22.78 2.36 -71.24
CA ALA A 583 23.53 2.92 -70.12
C ALA A 583 25.01 2.47 -70.11
N PHE A 584 25.31 1.28 -70.63
CA PHE A 584 26.67 0.76 -70.73
C PHE A 584 27.36 1.07 -72.08
N ASN A 585 26.61 1.34 -73.15
CA ASN A 585 27.14 1.63 -74.49
C ASN A 585 27.54 3.10 -74.74
N THR A 586 27.17 4.03 -73.86
CA THR A 586 27.44 5.48 -74.00
C THR A 586 28.93 5.85 -74.00
N GLU A 587 29.85 4.93 -73.68
CA GLU A 587 31.30 5.13 -73.80
C GLU A 587 31.86 4.94 -75.22
N ASN A 588 31.18 4.18 -76.10
CA ASN A 588 31.69 3.98 -77.46
C ASN A 588 31.56 5.23 -78.36
N LEU A 589 30.78 6.25 -77.94
CA LEU A 589 30.63 7.52 -78.69
C LEU A 589 31.50 8.66 -78.15
N ALA A 590 32.04 8.54 -76.94
CA ALA A 590 32.95 9.54 -76.36
C ALA A 590 34.42 9.28 -76.72
N ALA A 591 34.81 8.02 -76.94
CA ALA A 591 36.16 7.66 -77.38
C ALA A 591 36.45 8.04 -78.85
N ASP A 592 35.42 8.19 -79.69
CA ASP A 592 35.57 8.47 -81.13
C ASP A 592 35.65 9.99 -81.46
N LYS A 593 35.56 10.87 -80.44
CA LYS A 593 35.72 12.34 -80.60
C LYS A 593 37.08 12.88 -80.13
N GLN A 594 37.96 12.05 -79.57
CA GLN A 594 39.35 12.43 -79.24
C GLN A 594 40.40 11.86 -80.21
N GLY A 595 39.97 11.18 -81.28
CA GLY A 595 40.83 10.74 -82.38
C GLY A 595 40.71 11.64 -83.62
N ARG A 596 41.23 12.87 -83.55
CA ARG A 596 41.60 13.65 -84.74
C ARG A 596 42.81 14.52 -84.49
#